data_AF-A0A1V5IGZ5-F1
#
_entry.id   AF-A0A1V5IGZ5-F1
#
_cell.length_a   1.000
_cell.length_b   1.000
_cell.length_c   1.000
_cell.angle_alpha   90.00
_cell.angle_beta   90.00
_cell.angle_gamma   90.00
#
_symmetry.space_group_name_H-M   'P 1'
#
loop_
_entity.id
_entity.type
_entity.pdbx_description
1 polymer ?
#
loop_
_entity_poly.entity_id
_entity_poly.type
_entity_poly.pdbx_seq_one_letter_code
_entity_poly.pdbx_strand_id
1 'polypeptide(L)'
;MIADSDVTDNVFETVFNICLEIAKEGREGKKVGTAFVIGDTENVLSKSRQLILNPFAGHRIEDRMVTNHDIRENIKELAQLDGAFVIRGDGLIEAAARYITVDTSAVGIAKGLGTRHSSVAGITLVTKAIGIVVSQSGGKISIFRNGRMLQEIG
;
A
#
# COMPACT_ATOMS: atom_id res chain seq x y z
N MET A 1 -13.45 -4.54 8.10
CA MET A 1 -12.77 -3.96 6.92
C MET A 1 -12.15 -5.02 6.02
N ILE A 2 -11.67 -6.15 6.57
CA ILE A 2 -11.00 -7.20 5.78
C ILE A 2 -11.88 -8.38 5.35
N ALA A 3 -13.15 -8.45 5.76
CA ALA A 3 -14.12 -9.49 5.37
C ALA A 3 -14.14 -9.74 3.85
N ASP A 4 -14.11 -10.99 3.39
CA ASP A 4 -14.00 -11.41 1.97
C ASP A 4 -12.66 -11.12 1.27
N SER A 5 -11.58 -10.90 2.03
CA SER A 5 -10.20 -10.88 1.51
C SER A 5 -9.39 -12.05 2.08
N ASP A 6 -8.23 -12.31 1.49
CA ASP A 6 -7.22 -13.27 1.97
C ASP A 6 -6.30 -12.67 3.05
N VAL A 7 -6.55 -11.44 3.47
CA VAL A 7 -5.74 -10.72 4.47
C VAL A 7 -6.11 -11.16 5.88
N THR A 8 -5.10 -11.46 6.70
CA THR A 8 -5.29 -11.73 8.14
C THR A 8 -5.35 -10.44 8.95
N ASP A 9 -6.07 -10.45 10.08
CA ASP A 9 -6.18 -9.27 10.96
C ASP A 9 -4.81 -8.75 11.41
N ASN A 10 -3.91 -9.65 11.84
CA ASN A 10 -2.56 -9.31 12.26
C ASN A 10 -1.74 -8.61 11.16
N VAL A 11 -1.87 -9.05 9.91
CA VAL A 11 -1.17 -8.42 8.77
C VAL A 11 -1.72 -7.03 8.50
N PHE A 12 -3.04 -6.88 8.49
CA PHE A 12 -3.67 -5.57 8.30
C PHE A 12 -3.26 -4.60 9.40
N GLU A 13 -3.34 -5.00 10.68
CA GLU A 13 -2.93 -4.19 11.82
C GLU A 13 -1.45 -3.80 11.75
N THR A 14 -0.58 -4.74 11.38
CA THR A 14 0.86 -4.48 11.24
C THR A 14 1.15 -3.44 10.15
N VAL A 15 0.55 -3.59 8.97
CA VAL A 15 0.73 -2.63 7.86
C VAL A 15 0.11 -1.28 8.22
N PHE A 16 -1.04 -1.27 8.88
CA PHE A 16 -1.67 -0.04 9.34
C PHE A 16 -0.81 0.71 10.36
N ASN A 17 -0.18 0.00 11.30
CA ASN A 17 0.77 0.60 12.25
C ASN A 17 2.01 1.18 11.56
N ILE A 18 2.54 0.51 10.52
CA ILE A 18 3.62 1.06 9.70
C ILE A 18 3.17 2.35 9.00
N CYS A 19 1.92 2.41 8.51
CA CYS A 19 1.36 3.63 7.93
C CYS A 19 1.26 4.77 8.94
N LEU A 20 0.88 4.48 10.19
CA LEU A 20 0.85 5.46 11.29
C LEU A 20 2.25 6.02 11.59
N GLU A 21 3.26 5.16 11.62
CA GLU A 21 4.65 5.59 11.81
C GLU A 21 5.11 6.51 10.67
N ILE A 22 4.88 6.11 9.40
CA ILE A 22 5.25 6.94 8.23
C ILE A 22 4.50 8.27 8.24
N ALA A 23 3.20 8.27 8.56
CA ALA A 23 2.38 9.47 8.65
C ALA A 23 2.90 10.47 9.69
N LYS A 24 3.37 9.96 10.83
CA LYS A 24 3.84 10.77 11.97
C LYS A 24 5.29 11.24 11.80
N GLU A 25 6.17 10.34 11.39
CA GLU A 25 7.63 10.55 11.40
C GLU A 25 8.15 11.02 10.04
N GLY A 26 7.49 10.62 8.96
CA GLY A 26 8.02 10.80 7.62
C GLY A 26 9.38 10.11 7.44
N ARG A 27 10.27 10.74 6.67
CA ARG A 27 11.66 10.29 6.48
C ARG A 27 12.59 11.50 6.40
N GLU A 28 13.68 11.46 7.14
CA GLU A 28 14.70 12.53 7.16
C GLU A 28 14.11 13.94 7.39
N GLY A 29 13.10 14.03 8.27
CA GLY A 29 12.42 15.30 8.60
C GLY A 29 11.45 15.81 7.52
N LYS A 30 11.20 15.03 6.47
CA LYS A 30 10.25 15.34 5.41
C LYS A 30 9.03 14.44 5.51
N LYS A 31 7.84 15.01 5.25
CA LYS A 31 6.63 14.21 5.09
C LYS A 31 6.77 13.30 3.87
N VAL A 32 6.35 12.04 4.02
CA VAL A 32 6.38 11.04 2.96
C VAL A 32 4.95 10.62 2.64
N GLY A 33 4.63 10.52 1.34
CA GLY A 33 3.38 9.94 0.88
C GLY A 33 3.63 8.61 0.18
N THR A 34 2.91 7.58 0.56
CA THR A 34 3.10 6.23 0.03
C THR A 34 1.79 5.46 -0.05
N ALA A 35 1.82 4.28 -0.66
CA ALA A 35 0.64 3.43 -0.83
C ALA A 35 0.98 1.96 -0.60
N PHE A 36 0.04 1.23 0.00
CA PHE A 36 0.11 -0.20 0.25
C PHE A 36 -1.12 -0.87 -0.35
N VAL A 37 -0.91 -2.00 -1.02
CA VAL A 37 -1.98 -2.87 -1.54
C VAL A 37 -1.76 -4.25 -0.94
N ILE A 38 -2.74 -4.75 -0.20
CA ILE A 38 -2.64 -5.93 0.65
C ILE A 38 -3.64 -6.99 0.19
N GLY A 39 -3.18 -8.21 -0.04
CA GLY A 39 -4.00 -9.33 -0.49
C GLY A 39 -4.23 -9.37 -2.00
N ASP A 40 -4.93 -10.41 -2.45
CA ASP A 40 -5.21 -10.73 -3.86
C ASP A 40 -4.00 -10.55 -4.80
N THR A 41 -2.84 -10.98 -4.32
CA THR A 41 -1.55 -10.46 -4.78
C THR A 41 -1.24 -10.76 -6.23
N GLU A 42 -1.59 -11.95 -6.73
CA GLU A 42 -1.39 -12.31 -8.13
C GLU A 42 -2.21 -11.39 -9.07
N ASN A 43 -3.43 -11.05 -8.68
CA ASN A 43 -4.28 -10.13 -9.43
C ASN A 43 -3.76 -8.69 -9.37
N VAL A 44 -3.18 -8.28 -8.24
CA VAL A 44 -2.54 -6.97 -8.09
C VAL A 44 -1.27 -6.88 -8.95
N LEU A 45 -0.44 -7.93 -8.94
CA LEU A 45 0.79 -7.99 -9.72
C LEU A 45 0.50 -8.02 -11.23
N SER A 46 -0.50 -8.77 -11.69
CA SER A 46 -0.89 -8.79 -13.11
C SER A 46 -1.45 -7.45 -13.62
N LYS A 47 -1.98 -6.61 -12.73
CA LYS A 47 -2.55 -5.28 -13.05
C LYS A 47 -1.66 -4.11 -12.61
N SER A 48 -0.38 -4.39 -12.45
CA SER A 48 0.64 -3.38 -12.17
C SER A 48 1.93 -3.70 -12.91
N ARG A 49 2.84 -2.73 -12.97
CA ARG A 49 4.18 -2.91 -13.53
C ARG A 49 5.24 -2.41 -12.58
N GLN A 50 6.41 -3.00 -12.68
CA GLN A 50 7.56 -2.62 -11.90
C GLN A 50 8.16 -1.33 -12.46
N LEU A 51 8.36 -0.29 -11.64
CA LEU A 51 9.00 0.97 -12.09
C LEU A 51 10.53 0.92 -12.03
N ILE A 52 11.08 0.28 -11.00
CA ILE A 52 12.51 0.07 -10.77
C ILE A 52 12.76 -1.38 -10.38
N LEU A 53 14.00 -1.89 -10.38
CA LEU A 53 14.27 -3.24 -9.87
C LEU A 53 13.60 -3.46 -8.50
N ASN A 54 12.92 -4.61 -8.35
CA ASN A 54 12.19 -4.91 -7.12
C ASN A 54 13.18 -5.12 -5.97
N PRO A 55 13.19 -4.26 -4.94
CA PRO A 55 14.16 -4.35 -3.84
C PRO A 55 13.91 -5.55 -2.93
N PHE A 56 12.76 -6.24 -3.06
CA PHE A 56 12.45 -7.45 -2.31
C PHE A 56 12.74 -8.75 -3.08
N ALA A 57 13.11 -8.67 -4.36
CA ALA A 57 13.40 -9.86 -5.15
C ALA A 57 14.73 -10.50 -4.72
N GLY A 58 14.76 -11.82 -4.55
CA GLY A 58 15.96 -12.57 -4.20
C GLY A 58 16.33 -12.58 -2.70
N HIS A 59 15.62 -11.83 -1.86
CA HIS A 59 15.79 -11.89 -0.41
C HIS A 59 15.01 -13.05 0.22
N ARG A 60 15.42 -13.47 1.42
CA ARG A 60 14.77 -14.57 2.15
C ARG A 60 13.34 -14.17 2.53
N ILE A 61 12.46 -15.16 2.72
CA ILE A 61 11.06 -14.89 3.08
C ILE A 61 10.96 -14.20 4.45
N GLU A 62 11.71 -14.69 5.44
CA GLU A 62 11.78 -14.13 6.81
C GLU A 62 12.19 -12.65 6.87
N ASP A 63 13.09 -12.23 5.97
CA ASP A 63 13.56 -10.84 5.88
C ASP A 63 12.50 -9.90 5.29
N ARG A 64 11.44 -10.44 4.67
CA ARG A 64 10.42 -9.70 3.92
C ARG A 64 9.03 -9.74 4.53
N MET A 65 8.89 -10.36 5.69
CA MET A 65 7.61 -10.38 6.41
C MET A 65 7.36 -9.00 7.04
N VAL A 66 6.16 -8.45 6.90
CA VAL A 66 5.78 -7.17 7.56
C VAL A 66 5.89 -7.22 9.09
N THR A 67 5.83 -8.43 9.65
CA THR A 67 6.01 -8.69 11.09
C THR A 67 7.46 -8.67 11.53
N ASN A 68 8.42 -8.71 10.61
CA ASN A 68 9.82 -8.52 10.92
C ASN A 68 10.06 -7.05 11.28
N HIS A 69 10.55 -6.78 12.50
CA HIS A 69 10.79 -5.41 12.96
C HIS A 69 11.86 -4.69 12.14
N ASP A 70 12.85 -5.41 11.59
CA ASP A 70 13.97 -4.82 10.85
C ASP A 70 13.53 -4.30 9.46
N ILE A 71 12.41 -4.81 8.92
CA ILE A 71 11.91 -4.39 7.62
C ILE A 71 11.31 -2.97 7.64
N ARG A 72 10.99 -2.44 8.83
CA ARG A 72 10.30 -1.14 8.99
C ARG A 72 11.10 0.02 8.42
N GLU A 73 12.40 0.07 8.73
CA GLU A 73 13.28 1.12 8.21
C GLU A 73 13.43 1.02 6.68
N ASN A 74 13.50 -0.20 6.15
CA ASN A 74 13.53 -0.42 4.70
C ASN A 74 12.23 0.05 4.04
N ILE A 75 11.07 -0.22 4.64
CA ILE A 75 9.79 0.28 4.14
C ILE A 75 9.78 1.82 4.15
N LYS A 76 10.23 2.47 5.24
CA LYS A 76 10.29 3.94 5.32
C LYS A 76 11.21 4.53 4.25
N GLU A 77 12.36 3.90 4.00
CA GLU A 77 13.29 4.32 2.95
C GLU A 77 12.65 4.21 1.56
N LEU A 78 12.05 3.05 1.27
CA LEU A 78 11.40 2.75 -0.01
C LEU A 78 10.08 3.50 -0.21
N ALA A 79 9.43 3.96 0.87
CA ALA A 79 8.17 4.71 0.81
C ALA A 79 8.30 6.05 0.09
N GLN A 80 9.52 6.56 -0.05
CA GLN A 80 9.84 7.76 -0.83
C GLN A 80 9.74 7.55 -2.35
N LEU A 81 9.74 6.29 -2.81
CA LEU A 81 9.64 5.96 -4.22
C LEU A 81 8.22 6.13 -4.74
N ASP A 82 8.11 6.28 -6.05
CA ASP A 82 6.82 6.26 -6.73
C ASP A 82 6.27 4.84 -6.85
N GLY A 83 4.95 4.72 -6.74
CA GLY A 83 4.22 3.45 -6.80
C GLY A 83 3.72 2.99 -5.42
N ALA A 84 3.29 1.73 -5.37
CA ALA A 84 2.77 1.09 -4.17
C ALA A 84 3.65 -0.10 -3.75
N PHE A 85 3.61 -0.41 -2.45
CA PHE A 85 3.97 -1.71 -1.94
C PHE A 85 2.85 -2.71 -2.24
N VAL A 86 3.22 -3.93 -2.61
CA VAL A 86 2.31 -5.06 -2.78
C VAL A 86 2.65 -6.11 -1.75
N ILE A 87 1.69 -6.43 -0.90
CA ILE A 87 1.85 -7.29 0.27
C ILE A 87 0.82 -8.43 0.18
N ARG A 88 1.25 -9.65 0.47
CA ARG A 88 0.37 -10.81 0.54
C ARG A 88 -0.54 -10.79 1.76
N GLY A 89 -1.65 -11.52 1.68
CA GLY A 89 -2.57 -11.65 2.81
C GLY A 89 -1.93 -12.28 4.07
N ASP A 90 -0.85 -13.04 3.89
CA ASP A 90 -0.02 -13.63 4.95
C ASP A 90 1.11 -12.71 5.45
N GLY A 91 1.29 -11.53 4.86
CA GLY A 91 2.23 -10.51 5.31
C GLY A 91 3.59 -10.53 4.62
N LEU A 92 3.81 -11.37 3.62
CA LEU A 92 5.02 -11.29 2.79
C LEU A 92 4.97 -10.07 1.87
N ILE A 93 6.00 -9.23 1.89
CA ILE A 93 6.14 -8.11 0.95
C ILE A 93 6.68 -8.65 -0.38
N GLU A 94 5.84 -8.63 -1.41
CA GLU A 94 6.20 -9.13 -2.74
C GLU A 94 6.98 -8.09 -3.54
N ALA A 95 6.58 -6.81 -3.47
CA ALA A 95 7.24 -5.74 -4.22
C ALA A 95 7.04 -4.35 -3.61
N ALA A 96 7.98 -3.46 -3.93
CA ALA A 96 7.84 -2.01 -3.83
C ALA A 96 7.84 -1.37 -5.22
N ALA A 97 7.51 -0.08 -5.28
CA ALA A 97 7.53 0.72 -6.50
C ALA A 97 6.70 0.13 -7.65
N ARG A 98 5.53 -0.43 -7.31
CA ARG A 98 4.57 -0.95 -8.28
C ARG A 98 3.68 0.16 -8.80
N TYR A 99 3.75 0.42 -10.10
CA TYR A 99 2.84 1.32 -10.79
C TYR A 99 1.58 0.58 -11.18
N ILE A 100 0.45 0.99 -10.63
CA ILE A 100 -0.86 0.42 -10.93
C ILE A 100 -1.29 0.88 -12.33
N THR A 101 -1.72 -0.05 -13.18
CA THR A 101 -2.05 0.20 -14.59
C THR A 101 -3.55 0.09 -14.89
N VAL A 102 -4.39 0.10 -13.86
CA VAL A 102 -5.85 -0.01 -14.00
C VAL A 102 -6.46 1.32 -14.45
N ASP A 103 -7.57 1.24 -15.16
CA ASP A 103 -8.35 2.43 -15.48
C ASP A 103 -9.03 2.96 -14.21
N THR A 104 -8.74 4.23 -13.89
CA THR A 104 -9.29 4.91 -12.71
C THR A 104 -10.52 5.77 -13.04
N SER A 105 -10.93 5.83 -14.31
CA SER A 105 -12.07 6.66 -14.76
C SER A 105 -13.40 6.27 -14.11
N ALA A 106 -13.57 4.98 -13.82
CA ALA A 106 -14.75 4.43 -13.16
C ALA A 106 -14.79 4.66 -11.64
N VAL A 107 -13.73 5.21 -11.04
CA VAL A 107 -13.62 5.38 -9.60
C VAL A 107 -14.21 6.72 -9.18
N GLY A 108 -15.29 6.69 -8.38
CA GLY A 108 -15.92 7.86 -7.80
C GLY A 108 -15.13 8.45 -6.61
N ILE A 109 -13.93 8.99 -6.85
CA ILE A 109 -13.13 9.64 -5.81
C ILE A 109 -13.56 11.09 -5.60
N ALA A 110 -13.66 11.50 -4.32
CA ALA A 110 -13.93 12.89 -3.95
C ALA A 110 -12.88 13.86 -4.52
N LYS A 111 -13.31 15.06 -4.90
CA LYS A 111 -12.39 16.12 -5.36
C LYS A 111 -11.33 16.43 -4.29
N GLY A 112 -10.08 16.61 -4.71
CA GLY A 112 -8.96 16.96 -3.84
C GLY A 112 -8.02 15.79 -3.48
N LEU A 113 -8.34 14.57 -3.90
CA LEU A 113 -7.49 13.39 -3.72
C LEU A 113 -6.57 13.19 -4.94
N GLY A 114 -5.27 13.00 -4.69
CA GLY A 114 -4.25 12.89 -5.73
C GLY A 114 -4.17 11.51 -6.42
N THR A 115 -3.26 11.37 -7.38
CA THR A 115 -3.09 10.19 -8.26
C THR A 115 -2.90 8.86 -7.50
N ARG A 116 -2.25 8.86 -6.33
CA ARG A 116 -2.11 7.67 -5.48
C ARG A 116 -3.48 7.14 -5.01
N HIS A 117 -4.40 8.02 -4.61
CA HIS A 117 -5.75 7.63 -4.20
C HIS A 117 -6.52 7.02 -5.38
N SER A 118 -6.48 7.67 -6.56
CA SER A 118 -7.10 7.15 -7.80
C SER A 118 -6.58 5.78 -8.17
N SER A 119 -5.27 5.59 -8.10
CA SER A 119 -4.63 4.31 -8.41
C SER A 119 -5.04 3.21 -7.43
N VAL A 120 -4.99 3.49 -6.12
CA VAL A 120 -5.32 2.51 -5.07
C VAL A 120 -6.81 2.17 -5.07
N ALA A 121 -7.69 3.14 -5.25
CA ALA A 121 -9.10 2.85 -5.41
C ALA A 121 -9.37 2.04 -6.69
N GLY A 122 -8.73 2.40 -7.82
CA GLY A 122 -8.85 1.65 -9.06
C GLY A 122 -8.45 0.19 -8.91
N ILE A 123 -7.30 -0.10 -8.27
CA ILE A 123 -6.86 -1.49 -8.11
C ILE A 123 -7.79 -2.27 -7.19
N THR A 124 -8.27 -1.66 -6.10
CA THR A 124 -9.21 -2.29 -5.17
C THR A 124 -10.63 -2.42 -5.76
N LEU A 125 -10.95 -1.77 -6.89
CA LEU A 125 -12.20 -1.97 -7.62
C LEU A 125 -12.18 -3.26 -8.44
N VAL A 126 -11.01 -3.65 -8.96
CA VAL A 126 -10.84 -4.77 -9.89
C VAL A 126 -10.09 -5.97 -9.28
N THR A 127 -9.86 -5.93 -7.96
CA THR A 127 -9.24 -6.99 -7.15
C THR A 127 -9.95 -7.07 -5.80
N LYS A 128 -9.72 -8.14 -5.04
CA LYS A 128 -10.18 -8.29 -3.65
C LYS A 128 -9.22 -7.66 -2.64
N ALA A 129 -8.18 -6.97 -3.12
CA ALA A 129 -7.17 -6.36 -2.27
C ALA A 129 -7.72 -5.19 -1.45
N ILE A 130 -6.99 -4.88 -0.39
CA ILE A 130 -7.21 -3.72 0.48
C ILE A 130 -6.13 -2.70 0.18
N GLY A 131 -6.53 -1.44 0.00
CA GLY A 131 -5.62 -0.34 -0.26
C GLY A 131 -5.45 0.56 0.94
N ILE A 132 -4.23 1.00 1.24
CA ILE A 132 -3.95 2.04 2.22
C ILE A 132 -3.09 3.12 1.57
N VAL A 133 -3.47 4.39 1.72
CA VAL A 133 -2.70 5.53 1.23
C VAL A 133 -2.31 6.42 2.39
N VAL A 134 -1.02 6.75 2.50
CA VAL A 134 -0.50 7.77 3.41
C VAL A 134 -0.29 9.06 2.59
N SER A 135 -0.95 10.15 2.99
CA SER A 135 -0.90 11.42 2.28
C SER A 135 0.32 12.24 2.71
N GLN A 136 1.15 12.63 1.74
CA GLN A 136 2.32 13.50 1.97
C GLN A 136 1.93 14.86 2.57
N SER A 137 0.82 15.46 2.12
CA SER A 137 0.46 16.84 2.48
C SER A 137 -0.02 16.95 3.93
N GLY A 138 -0.78 15.94 4.39
CA GLY A 138 -1.52 16.00 5.66
C GLY A 138 -1.20 14.90 6.66
N GLY A 139 -0.39 13.89 6.32
CA GLY A 139 -0.19 12.71 7.18
C GLY A 139 -1.44 11.83 7.30
N LYS A 140 -2.52 12.17 6.58
CA LYS A 140 -3.77 11.42 6.60
C LYS A 140 -3.59 10.03 6.01
N ILE A 141 -4.24 9.05 6.62
CA ILE A 141 -4.28 7.66 6.18
C ILE A 141 -5.67 7.36 5.65
N SER A 142 -5.76 6.95 4.40
CA SER A 142 -7.02 6.57 3.75
C SER A 142 -7.03 5.08 3.43
N ILE A 143 -8.10 4.39 3.82
CA ILE A 143 -8.29 2.96 3.57
C ILE A 143 -9.31 2.78 2.46
N PHE A 144 -8.98 1.95 1.46
CA PHE A 144 -9.77 1.70 0.27
C PHE A 144 -10.13 0.23 0.13
N ARG A 145 -11.35 -0.02 -0.36
CA ARG A 145 -11.83 -1.34 -0.75
C ARG A 145 -12.96 -1.23 -1.77
N ASN A 146 -13.04 -2.16 -2.71
CA ASN A 146 -14.09 -2.20 -3.74
C ASN A 146 -14.24 -0.85 -4.48
N GLY A 147 -13.12 -0.17 -4.73
CA GLY A 147 -13.11 1.15 -5.37
C GLY A 147 -13.58 2.33 -4.52
N ARG A 148 -13.82 2.12 -3.22
CA ARG A 148 -14.36 3.17 -2.32
C ARG A 148 -13.41 3.40 -1.16
N MET A 149 -13.31 4.65 -0.72
CA MET A 149 -12.68 4.99 0.55
C MET A 149 -13.62 4.60 1.68
N LEU A 150 -13.19 3.69 2.55
CA LEU A 150 -13.98 3.23 3.70
C LEU A 150 -13.76 4.11 4.93
N GLN A 151 -12.53 4.60 5.10
CA GLN A 151 -12.13 5.36 6.27
C GLN A 151 -10.98 6.31 5.92
N GLU A 152 -10.98 7.49 6.56
CA GLU A 152 -9.86 8.41 6.60
C GLU A 152 -9.52 8.70 8.07
N ILE A 153 -8.23 8.70 8.40
CA ILE A 153 -7.70 8.92 9.74
C ILE A 153 -6.64 10.02 9.62
N GLY A 154 -6.63 10.98 10.54
CA GLY A 154 -5.69 12.10 10.55
C GLY A 154 -5.36 12.56 11.96
#